data_AF-A0A388Q0E3-F1
#
_entry.id   AF-A0A388Q0E3-F1
#
_cell.length_a   1.000
_cell.length_b   1.000
_cell.length_c   1.000
_cell.angle_alpha   90.00
_cell.angle_beta   90.00
_cell.angle_gamma   90.00
#
_symmetry.space_group_name_H-M   'P 1'
#
loop_
_entity.id
_entity.type
_entity.pdbx_description
1 polymer ?
#
loop_
_entity_poly.entity_id
_entity_poly.type
_entity_poly.pdbx_seq_one_letter_code
_entity_poly.pdbx_strand_id
1 'polypeptide(L)'
;MLHAIAKAVRENNADVGFGFDGDGDRVGVIDNKGEEIFSDKIGLLIARNLAPKYKGSKFIVDVKSTGLFAKDKILKENNCETIYWKTGHSHIKRKVNQTKALAGFEKSGHFFSITL
;
A
#
# COMPACT_ATOMS: atom_id res chain seq x y z
N MET A 1 8.32 16.92 6.50
CA MET A 1 7.08 16.91 5.72
C MET A 1 5.91 16.37 6.54
N LEU A 2 5.89 15.09 6.91
CA LEU A 2 4.76 14.47 7.63
C LEU A 2 4.38 15.16 8.95
N HIS A 3 5.35 15.64 9.74
CA HIS A 3 5.06 16.43 10.95
C HIS A 3 4.26 17.73 10.68
N ALA A 4 4.54 18.40 9.55
CA ALA A 4 3.82 19.62 9.17
C ALA A 4 2.39 19.29 8.71
N ILE A 5 2.22 18.18 7.98
CA ILE A 5 0.90 17.66 7.59
C ILE A 5 0.10 17.26 8.83
N ALA A 6 0.71 16.52 9.77
CA ALA A 6 0.07 16.14 11.03
C ALA A 6 -0.34 17.34 11.89
N LYS A 7 0.44 18.42 11.86
CA LYS A 7 0.05 19.69 12.48
C LYS A 7 -1.16 20.29 11.78
N ALA A 8 -1.12 20.43 10.45
CA ALA A 8 -2.21 20.99 9.66
C ALA A 8 -3.51 20.19 9.81
N VAL A 9 -3.44 18.85 9.84
CA VAL A 9 -4.60 17.99 10.06
C VAL A 9 -5.28 18.31 11.39
N ARG A 10 -4.51 18.39 12.48
CA ARG A 10 -5.03 18.69 13.82
C ARG A 10 -5.57 20.12 13.92
N GLU A 11 -4.89 21.10 13.32
CA GLU A 11 -5.32 22.51 13.36
C GLU A 11 -6.60 22.76 12.57
N ASN A 12 -6.85 21.98 11.52
CA ASN A 12 -8.01 22.16 10.64
C ASN A 12 -9.13 21.14 10.88
N ASN A 13 -9.00 20.24 11.85
CA ASN A 13 -9.90 19.09 12.04
C ASN A 13 -10.13 18.31 10.74
N ALA A 14 -9.08 18.10 9.96
CA ALA A 14 -9.17 17.38 8.69
C ALA A 14 -9.33 15.86 8.91
N ASP A 15 -10.03 15.19 8.01
CA ASP A 15 -10.25 13.74 8.09
C ASP A 15 -9.00 12.91 7.75
N VAL A 16 -8.13 13.44 6.88
CA VAL A 16 -6.92 12.76 6.39
C VAL A 16 -5.92 13.76 5.82
N GLY A 17 -4.63 13.44 5.93
CA GLY A 17 -3.55 14.17 5.27
C GLY A 17 -2.77 13.29 4.29
N PHE A 18 -2.38 13.85 3.15
CA PHE A 18 -1.54 13.19 2.15
C PHE A 18 -0.25 13.99 1.92
N GLY A 19 0.88 13.30 1.92
CA GLY A 19 2.19 13.89 1.60
C GLY A 19 2.84 13.13 0.46
N PHE A 20 3.16 13.81 -0.62
CA PHE A 20 3.87 13.25 -1.77
C PHE A 20 5.35 13.61 -1.71
N ASP A 21 6.22 12.73 -2.21
CA ASP A 21 7.63 13.04 -2.35
C ASP A 21 7.92 13.91 -3.58
N GLY A 22 9.20 14.15 -3.90
CA GLY A 22 9.61 15.20 -4.83
C GLY A 22 9.13 15.02 -6.27
N ASP A 23 9.00 13.78 -6.73
CA ASP A 23 8.50 13.40 -8.07
C ASP A 23 7.12 12.72 -8.04
N GLY A 24 6.56 12.50 -6.83
CA GLY A 24 5.18 12.07 -6.63
C GLY A 24 4.95 10.57 -6.82
N ASP A 25 6.01 9.75 -6.81
CA ASP A 25 5.88 8.29 -6.93
C ASP A 25 5.63 7.59 -5.58
N ARG A 26 5.72 8.34 -4.47
CA ARG A 26 5.38 7.89 -3.12
C ARG A 26 4.35 8.78 -2.46
N VAL A 27 3.56 8.16 -1.58
CA VAL A 27 2.61 8.86 -0.72
C VAL A 27 2.71 8.38 0.73
N GLY A 28 2.81 9.35 1.65
CA GLY A 28 2.62 9.18 3.08
C GLY A 28 1.20 9.62 3.48
N VAL A 29 0.63 8.94 4.48
CA VAL A 29 -0.75 9.16 4.91
C VAL A 29 -0.78 9.47 6.40
N ILE A 30 -1.51 10.52 6.76
CA ILE A 30 -1.75 10.93 8.15
C ILE A 30 -3.25 10.77 8.46
N ASP A 31 -3.58 10.13 9.57
CA ASP A 31 -4.97 10.01 10.03
C ASP A 31 -5.51 11.31 10.64
N ASN A 32 -6.80 11.36 10.95
CA ASN A 32 -7.47 12.51 11.54
C ASN A 32 -6.95 12.91 12.93
N LYS A 33 -6.17 12.06 13.60
CA LYS A 33 -5.53 12.35 14.89
C LYS A 33 -4.12 12.92 14.73
N GLY A 34 -3.61 13.00 13.49
CA GLY A 34 -2.27 13.45 13.20
C GLY A 34 -1.22 12.32 13.27
N GLU A 35 -1.65 11.06 13.31
CA GLU A 35 -0.75 9.91 13.38
C GLU A 35 -0.40 9.39 11.97
N GLU A 36 0.86 9.01 11.79
CA GLU A 36 1.31 8.41 10.52
C GLU A 36 0.77 6.99 10.36
N ILE A 37 0.16 6.71 9.21
CA ILE A 37 -0.16 5.36 8.79
C ILE A 37 0.94 4.88 7.85
N PHE A 38 1.71 3.88 8.30
CA PHE A 38 2.75 3.25 7.48
C PHE A 38 2.20 2.76 6.14
N SER A 39 2.95 3.00 5.06
CA SER A 39 2.53 2.70 3.69
C SER A 39 2.24 1.22 3.44
N ASP A 40 2.83 0.30 4.20
CA ASP A 40 2.50 -1.13 4.11
C ASP A 40 1.07 -1.44 4.59
N LYS A 41 0.58 -0.77 5.64
CA LYS A 41 -0.82 -0.86 6.07
C LYS A 41 -1.77 -0.22 5.04
N ILE A 42 -1.36 0.88 4.42
CA ILE A 42 -2.12 1.49 3.31
C ILE A 42 -2.19 0.52 2.12
N GLY A 43 -1.09 -0.13 1.75
CA GLY A 43 -1.08 -1.16 0.72
C GLY A 43 -2.04 -2.31 1.03
N LEU A 44 -2.10 -2.76 2.30
CA LEU A 44 -3.06 -3.79 2.71
C LEU A 44 -4.51 -3.30 2.62
N LEU A 45 -4.77 -2.05 3.01
CA LEU A 45 -6.09 -1.44 2.86
C LEU A 45 -6.54 -1.42 1.39
N ILE A 46 -5.64 -1.05 0.48
CA ILE A 46 -5.90 -1.07 -0.97
C ILE A 46 -6.15 -2.50 -1.45
N ALA A 47 -5.31 -3.47 -1.06
CA ALA A 47 -5.48 -4.88 -1.42
C ALA A 47 -6.84 -5.43 -0.94
N ARG A 48 -7.26 -5.09 0.28
CA ARG A 48 -8.58 -5.45 0.82
C ARG A 48 -9.74 -4.87 0.00
N ASN A 49 -9.60 -3.64 -0.50
CA ASN A 49 -10.63 -3.03 -1.35
C ASN A 49 -10.74 -3.73 -2.72
N LEU A 50 -9.61 -4.17 -3.27
CA LEU A 50 -9.54 -4.81 -4.58
C LEU A 50 -9.96 -6.29 -4.55
N ALA A 51 -9.63 -7.02 -3.49
CA ALA A 51 -9.82 -8.46 -3.42
C ALA A 51 -11.27 -8.94 -3.72
N PRO A 52 -12.35 -8.30 -3.23
CA PRO A 52 -13.72 -8.71 -3.56
C PRO A 52 -14.08 -8.55 -5.04
N LYS A 53 -13.48 -7.57 -5.72
CA LYS A 53 -13.71 -7.28 -7.16
C LYS A 53 -12.88 -8.21 -8.05
N TYR A 54 -11.68 -8.56 -7.61
CA TYR A 54 -10.70 -9.33 -8.38
C TYR A 54 -10.27 -10.59 -7.61
N LYS A 55 -11.20 -11.52 -7.42
CA LYS A 55 -10.96 -12.78 -6.71
C LYS A 55 -9.83 -13.58 -7.36
N GLY A 56 -9.03 -14.28 -6.56
CA GLY A 56 -7.90 -15.07 -7.07
C GLY A 56 -6.67 -14.24 -7.45
N SER A 57 -6.71 -12.91 -7.28
CA SER A 57 -5.60 -12.02 -7.65
C SER A 57 -4.37 -12.22 -6.79
N LYS A 58 -3.21 -11.90 -7.38
CA LYS A 58 -1.92 -11.90 -6.69
C LYS A 58 -1.53 -10.47 -6.31
N PHE A 59 -0.94 -10.31 -5.14
CA PHE A 59 -0.38 -9.06 -4.65
C PHE A 59 1.11 -9.25 -4.34
N ILE A 60 1.97 -8.40 -4.91
CA ILE A 60 3.40 -8.41 -4.62
C ILE A 60 3.68 -7.45 -3.47
N VAL A 61 4.43 -7.89 -2.47
CA VAL A 61 4.70 -7.09 -1.27
C VAL A 61 6.20 -7.15 -0.97
N ASP A 62 6.85 -6.04 -0.64
CA ASP A 62 8.26 -6.10 -0.27
C ASP A 62 8.48 -6.78 1.09
N VAL A 63 9.62 -7.46 1.26
CA VAL A 63 9.95 -8.21 2.48
C VAL A 63 10.00 -7.38 3.77
N LYS A 64 10.06 -6.04 3.68
CA LYS A 64 10.05 -5.16 4.87
C LYS A 64 8.64 -4.86 5.38
N SER A 65 7.63 -5.07 4.54
CA SER A 65 6.23 -4.80 4.87
C SER A 65 5.70 -5.77 5.93
N THR A 66 4.64 -5.32 6.60
CA THR A 66 3.94 -6.11 7.62
C THR A 66 3.50 -7.50 7.14
N GLY A 67 3.63 -8.49 8.03
CA GLY A 67 3.13 -9.85 7.81
C GLY A 67 1.60 -9.97 7.73
N LEU A 68 0.87 -8.87 7.99
CA LEU A 68 -0.60 -8.84 7.99
C LEU A 68 -1.19 -9.28 6.64
N PHE A 69 -0.55 -8.98 5.51
CA PHE A 69 -1.03 -9.41 4.19
C PHE A 69 -1.22 -10.93 4.07
N ALA A 70 -0.33 -11.74 4.67
CA ALA A 70 -0.43 -13.20 4.59
C ALA A 70 -1.53 -13.78 5.48
N LYS A 71 -1.93 -13.03 6.51
CA LYS A 71 -2.91 -13.48 7.51
C LYS A 71 -4.27 -12.79 7.34
N ASP A 72 -4.39 -11.89 6.36
CA ASP A 72 -5.58 -11.07 6.18
C ASP A 72 -6.80 -11.90 5.81
N LYS A 73 -7.90 -11.68 6.54
CA LYS A 73 -9.15 -12.44 6.37
C LYS A 73 -9.78 -12.18 5.00
N ILE A 74 -9.86 -10.92 4.56
CA ILE A 74 -10.52 -10.54 3.31
C ILE A 74 -9.73 -11.07 2.11
N LEU A 75 -8.40 -10.99 2.15
CA LEU A 75 -7.57 -11.56 1.08
C LEU A 75 -7.76 -13.08 0.99
N LYS A 76 -7.78 -13.78 2.13
CA LYS A 76 -8.01 -15.24 2.18
C LYS A 76 -9.39 -15.64 1.67
N GLU A 77 -10.45 -14.96 2.11
CA GLU A 77 -11.84 -15.24 1.69
C GLU A 77 -12.05 -15.06 0.19
N ASN A 78 -11.28 -14.18 -0.45
CA ASN A 78 -11.34 -13.95 -1.89
C ASN A 78 -10.28 -14.76 -2.67
N ASN A 79 -9.65 -15.74 -2.05
CA ASN A 79 -8.62 -16.60 -2.62
C ASN A 79 -7.42 -15.83 -3.23
N CYS A 80 -7.11 -14.65 -2.70
CA CYS A 80 -5.97 -13.87 -3.15
C CYS A 80 -4.65 -14.44 -2.64
N GLU A 81 -3.59 -14.33 -3.44
CA GLU A 81 -2.24 -14.79 -3.11
C GLU A 81 -1.34 -13.58 -2.80
N THR A 82 -0.69 -13.58 -1.63
CA THR A 82 0.34 -12.59 -1.29
C THR A 82 1.71 -13.19 -1.55
N ILE A 83 2.54 -12.52 -2.35
CA ILE A 83 3.90 -12.93 -2.67
C ILE A 83 4.88 -11.89 -2.13
N TYR A 84 5.64 -12.25 -1.10
CA TYR A 84 6.74 -11.41 -0.62
C TYR A 84 7.93 -11.45 -1.58
N TRP A 85 8.52 -10.30 -1.85
CA TRP A 85 9.60 -10.16 -2.82
C TRP A 85 10.65 -9.14 -2.38
N LYS A 86 11.82 -9.18 -3.01
CA LYS A 86 12.92 -8.26 -2.69
C LYS A 86 12.51 -6.80 -2.90
N THR A 87 12.92 -5.96 -1.95
CA THR A 87 12.72 -4.51 -1.94
C THR A 87 13.28 -3.84 -3.20
N GLY A 88 12.62 -2.77 -3.65
CA GLY A 88 13.06 -1.89 -4.72
C GLY A 88 11.98 -1.73 -5.80
N HIS A 89 11.63 -0.48 -6.12
CA HIS A 89 10.54 -0.13 -7.05
C HIS A 89 10.63 -0.87 -8.39
N SER A 90 11.82 -0.94 -8.98
CA SER A 90 12.08 -1.66 -10.23
C SER A 90 11.88 -3.17 -10.09
N HIS A 91 12.23 -3.75 -8.94
CA HIS A 91 12.06 -5.19 -8.68
C HIS A 91 10.60 -5.56 -8.48
N ILE A 92 9.85 -4.77 -7.70
CA ILE A 92 8.43 -4.98 -7.48
C ILE A 92 7.66 -4.78 -8.78
N LYS A 93 7.87 -3.67 -9.50
CA LYS A 93 7.24 -3.43 -10.81
C LYS A 93 7.48 -4.56 -11.79
N ARG A 94 8.71 -5.08 -11.89
CA ARG A 94 9.02 -6.23 -12.76
C ARG A 94 8.31 -7.50 -12.30
N LYS A 95 8.31 -7.79 -11.00
CA LYS A 95 7.68 -8.99 -10.45
C LYS A 95 6.17 -8.97 -10.66
N VAL A 96 5.53 -7.83 -10.43
CA VAL A 96 4.11 -7.60 -10.68
C VAL A 96 3.75 -8.01 -12.10
N ASN A 97 4.47 -7.47 -13.09
CA ASN A 97 4.27 -7.82 -14.50
C ASN A 97 4.52 -9.31 -14.80
N GLN A 98 5.61 -9.89 -14.29
CA GLN A 98 5.96 -11.29 -14.54
C GLN A 98 4.93 -12.27 -13.98
N THR A 99 4.38 -12.00 -12.79
CA THR A 99 3.39 -12.88 -12.15
C THR A 99 1.97 -12.56 -12.56
N LYS A 100 1.76 -11.54 -13.41
CA LYS A 100 0.44 -10.96 -13.70
C LYS A 100 -0.33 -10.63 -12.40
N ALA A 101 0.40 -10.10 -11.40
CA ALA A 101 -0.20 -9.68 -10.14
C ALA A 101 -1.04 -8.42 -10.37
N LEU A 102 -2.12 -8.28 -9.61
CA LEU A 102 -3.00 -7.12 -9.74
C LEU A 102 -2.29 -5.83 -9.33
N ALA A 103 -1.54 -5.90 -8.23
CA ALA A 103 -0.81 -4.77 -7.68
C ALA A 103 0.46 -5.19 -6.92
N GLY A 104 1.34 -4.21 -6.71
CA GLY A 104 2.53 -4.32 -5.88
C GLY A 104 2.60 -3.21 -4.85
N PHE A 105 3.10 -3.50 -3.65
CA PHE A 105 3.19 -2.56 -2.55
C PHE A 105 4.58 -2.60 -1.91
N GLU A 106 5.14 -1.42 -1.62
CA GLU A 106 6.36 -1.28 -0.85
C GLU A 106 6.14 -0.48 0.42
N LYS A 107 6.83 -0.88 1.50
CA LYS A 107 6.89 -0.12 2.75
C LYS A 107 7.41 1.31 2.58
N SER A 108 8.16 1.58 1.51
CA SER A 108 8.68 2.92 1.18
C SER A 108 7.63 3.90 0.64
N GLY A 109 6.42 3.44 0.32
CA GLY A 109 5.34 4.30 -0.20
C GLY A 109 5.06 4.16 -1.69
N HIS A 110 5.78 3.28 -2.41
CA HIS A 110 5.50 3.02 -3.82
C HIS A 110 4.36 2.00 -3.97
N PHE A 111 3.43 2.31 -4.87
CA PHE A 111 2.30 1.45 -5.20
C PHE A 111 2.24 1.25 -6.71
N PHE A 112 2.11 0.00 -7.14
CA PHE A 112 2.13 -0.38 -8.55
C PHE A 112 0.84 -1.11 -8.90
N SER A 113 0.28 -0.86 -10.08
CA SER A 113 -0.79 -1.67 -10.65
C SER A 113 -0.51 -1.94 -12.13
N ILE A 114 -1.05 -3.03 -12.66
CA ILE A 114 -0.91 -3.38 -14.09
C ILE A 114 -1.94 -2.63 -14.96
N THR A 115 -2.81 -1.80 -14.36
CA THR A 115 -4.05 -1.23 -14.93
C THR A 115 -5.23 -2.18 -14.70
N LEU A 116 -6.35 -1.62 -14.23
CA LEU A 116 -7.67 -2.26 -14.22
C LEU A 116 -8.34 -2.12 -15.58
#